data_AF-A0AAD4QDM6-F1
#
_entry.id   AF-A0AAD4QDM6-F1
#
_cell.length_a   1.000
_cell.length_b   1.000
_cell.length_c   1.000
_cell.angle_alpha   90.00
_cell.angle_beta   90.00
_cell.angle_gamma   90.00
#
_symmetry.space_group_name_H-M   'P 1'
#
loop_
_entity.id
_entity.type
_entity.pdbx_description
1 polymer ?
#
loop_
_entity_poly.entity_id
_entity_poly.type
_entity_poly.pdbx_seq_one_letter_code
_entity_poly.pdbx_strand_id
1 'polypeptide(L)'
;MGHVRCPRVPTAVSDGLNNSPVCGTLVNKETYAIAKKVLAENNVTHVPRAENVARGSTTINVYFHVICVDQTIAGGYISDSDITTQINVLTLSLILWPLV
;
A
#
# COMPACT_ATOMS: atom_id res chain seq x y z
N MET A 1 -27.45 -6.58 -17.15
CA MET A 1 -26.10 -5.99 -16.99
C MET A 1 -26.14 -5.10 -15.77
N GLY A 2 -25.63 -5.60 -14.63
CA GLY A 2 -25.72 -4.91 -13.33
C GLY A 2 -24.54 -3.96 -13.13
N HIS A 3 -24.82 -2.69 -12.88
CA HIS A 3 -23.82 -1.70 -12.47
C HIS A 3 -23.37 -2.02 -11.04
N VAL A 4 -22.15 -2.53 -10.88
CA VAL A 4 -21.52 -2.65 -9.56
C VAL A 4 -21.07 -1.25 -9.15
N ARG A 5 -21.85 -0.60 -8.29
CA ARG A 5 -21.41 0.63 -7.63
C ARG A 5 -20.36 0.26 -6.59
N CYS A 6 -19.12 0.72 -6.77
CA CYS A 6 -18.12 0.65 -5.71
C CYS A 6 -18.67 1.33 -4.45
N PRO A 7 -18.57 0.70 -3.27
CA PRO A 7 -18.86 1.36 -2.00
C PRO A 7 -18.01 2.61 -1.92
N ARG A 8 -18.64 3.76 -1.67
CA ARG A 8 -17.93 5.01 -1.37
C ARG A 8 -17.13 4.74 -0.09
N VAL A 9 -15.80 4.75 -0.19
CA VAL A 9 -14.91 4.71 0.98
C VAL A 9 -15.38 5.84 1.90
N PRO A 10 -15.64 5.59 3.20
CA PRO A 10 -15.97 6.64 4.13
C PRO A 10 -14.88 7.71 4.04
N THR A 11 -15.28 8.93 3.67
CA THR A 11 -14.39 10.09 3.73
C THR A 11 -13.84 10.12 5.15
N ALA A 12 -12.52 9.92 5.28
CA ALA A 12 -11.82 10.05 6.54
C ALA A 12 -12.30 11.35 7.20
N VAL A 13 -12.75 11.23 8.44
CA VAL A 13 -13.12 12.38 9.27
C VAL A 13 -11.89 13.28 9.29
N SER A 14 -12.00 14.43 8.63
CA SER A 14 -10.98 15.47 8.63
C SER A 14 -11.08 16.19 9.97
N ASP A 15 -10.48 15.61 11.01
CA ASP A 15 -10.16 16.36 12.22
C ASP A 15 -9.16 17.44 11.81
N GLY A 16 -9.65 18.68 11.73
CA GLY A 16 -9.02 19.83 11.09
C GLY A 16 -7.71 20.31 11.69
N LEU A 17 -6.68 19.45 11.73
CA LEU A 17 -5.30 19.80 12.02
C LEU A 17 -4.38 18.99 11.10
N ASN A 18 -3.80 19.73 10.15
CA ASN A 18 -2.54 19.46 9.46
C ASN A 18 -2.66 18.56 8.22
N ASN A 19 -2.12 19.06 7.09
CA ASN A 19 -1.99 18.38 5.79
C ASN A 19 -1.04 17.16 5.84
N SER A 20 -1.21 16.28 6.82
CA SER A 20 -0.44 15.05 6.95
C SER A 20 -0.97 14.02 5.95
N PRO A 21 -0.10 13.27 5.27
CA PRO A 21 -0.52 12.19 4.38
C PRO A 21 -1.43 11.21 5.13
N VAL A 22 -2.69 11.09 4.70
CA VAL A 22 -3.61 10.12 5.27
C VAL A 22 -3.27 8.75 4.67
N CYS A 23 -2.81 7.83 5.51
CA CYS A 23 -2.64 6.43 5.13
C CYS A 23 -3.80 5.61 5.71
N GLY A 24 -4.44 4.77 4.90
CA GLY A 24 -5.56 3.90 5.35
C GLY A 24 -5.18 2.86 6.40
N THR A 25 -3.89 2.71 6.72
CA THR A 25 -3.35 1.81 7.73
C THR A 25 -3.04 2.50 9.05
N LEU A 26 -3.89 3.44 9.49
CA LEU A 26 -3.82 3.95 10.86
C LEU A 26 -4.15 2.82 11.85
N VAL A 27 -3.15 2.01 12.16
CA VAL A 27 -3.25 0.98 13.17
C VAL A 27 -3.08 1.69 14.51
N ASN A 28 -4.19 2.05 15.15
CA ASN A 28 -4.14 2.50 16.54
C ASN A 28 -3.65 1.32 17.43
N LYS A 29 -3.12 1.64 18.62
CA LYS A 29 -2.49 0.63 19.50
C LYS A 29 -3.43 -0.52 19.89
N GLU A 30 -4.72 -0.23 19.97
CA GLU A 30 -5.75 -1.21 20.31
C GLU A 30 -5.99 -2.21 19.16
N THR A 31 -6.16 -1.71 17.93
CA THR A 31 -6.28 -2.54 16.72
C THR A 31 -5.03 -3.39 16.51
N TYR A 32 -3.83 -2.87 16.83
CA TYR A 32 -2.60 -3.67 16.79
C TYR A 32 -2.62 -4.83 17.81
N ALA A 33 -3.07 -4.57 19.04
CA ALA A 33 -3.16 -5.60 20.07
C ALA A 33 -4.16 -6.70 19.70
N ILE A 34 -5.31 -6.33 19.13
CA ILE A 34 -6.31 -7.28 18.63
C ILE A 34 -5.74 -8.09 17.46
N ALA A 35 -5.13 -7.44 16.46
CA ALA A 35 -4.51 -8.13 15.34
C ALA A 35 -3.44 -9.12 15.81
N LYS A 36 -2.59 -8.74 16.76
CA LYS A 36 -1.57 -9.62 17.33
C LYS A 36 -2.17 -10.83 18.06
N LYS A 37 -3.26 -10.63 18.80
CA LYS A 37 -4.02 -11.71 19.44
C LYS A 37 -4.59 -12.69 18.40
N VAL A 38 -5.20 -12.18 17.34
CA VAL A 38 -5.72 -12.99 16.23
C VAL A 38 -4.60 -13.76 15.53
N LEU A 39 -3.44 -13.15 15.29
CA LEU A 39 -2.29 -13.86 14.71
C LEU A 39 -1.81 -15.03 15.61
N ALA A 40 -1.76 -14.80 16.92
CA ALA A 40 -1.37 -15.83 17.89
C ALA A 40 -2.39 -16.98 17.95
N GLU A 41 -3.69 -16.67 17.93
CA GLU A 41 -4.78 -17.66 17.93
C GLU A 41 -4.80 -18.50 16.65
N ASN A 42 -4.34 -17.95 15.53
CA ASN A 42 -4.28 -18.65 14.24
C ASN A 42 -2.95 -19.39 14.00
N ASN A 43 -2.10 -19.55 15.02
CA ASN A 43 -0.78 -20.17 14.90
C ASN A 43 0.07 -19.59 13.75
N VAL A 44 -0.14 -18.31 13.42
CA VAL A 44 0.74 -17.60 12.48
C VAL A 44 2.01 -17.29 13.24
N THR A 45 2.91 -18.26 13.28
CA THR A 45 4.24 -18.06 13.86
C THR A 45 4.93 -17.00 13.04
N HIS A 46 5.32 -15.90 13.69
CA HIS A 46 6.20 -14.92 13.08
C HIS A 46 7.47 -15.67 12.67
N VAL A 47 7.72 -15.81 11.38
CA VAL A 47 8.92 -16.48 10.91
C VAL A 47 10.08 -15.65 11.45
N PRO A 48 11.02 -16.23 12.23
CA PRO A 48 12.23 -15.53 12.63
C PRO A 48 12.89 -14.96 11.38
N ARG A 49 13.46 -13.76 11.49
CA ARG A 49 14.22 -13.15 10.38
C ARG A 49 15.14 -14.20 9.80
N ALA A 50 14.91 -14.58 8.55
CA ALA A 50 15.66 -15.66 7.91
C ALA A 50 17.15 -15.34 7.99
N GLU A 51 17.93 -16.28 8.50
CA GLU A 51 19.39 -16.15 8.68
C GLU A 51 20.09 -16.02 7.31
N ASN A 52 19.40 -16.49 6.27
CA ASN A 52 19.80 -16.51 4.87
C ASN A 52 18.95 -15.55 4.01
N VAL A 53 18.79 -14.28 4.42
CA VAL A 53 18.29 -13.27 3.46
C VAL A 53 19.34 -13.14 2.36
N ALA A 54 18.91 -13.32 1.10
CA ALA A 54 19.78 -13.19 -0.06
C ALA A 54 20.50 -11.83 -0.04
N ARG A 55 21.83 -11.86 -0.07
CA ARG A 55 22.67 -10.67 -0.18
C ARG A 55 22.79 -10.28 -1.65
N GLY A 56 21.74 -9.67 -2.19
CA GLY A 56 21.68 -9.29 -3.60
C GLY A 56 20.40 -8.53 -3.93
N SER A 57 20.30 -8.04 -5.16
CA SER A 57 19.06 -7.45 -5.65
C SER A 57 17.95 -8.51 -5.67
N THR A 58 16.76 -8.11 -5.27
CA THR A 58 15.54 -8.92 -5.40
C THR A 58 14.64 -8.27 -6.43
N THR A 59 14.15 -9.06 -7.39
CA THR A 59 13.19 -8.60 -8.39
C THR A 59 11.78 -8.86 -7.90
N ILE A 60 10.93 -7.82 -7.94
CA ILE A 60 9.51 -7.92 -7.63
C ILE A 60 8.73 -7.65 -8.92
N ASN A 61 7.90 -8.61 -9.33
CA ASN A 61 6.99 -8.42 -10.46
C ASN A 61 5.75 -7.66 -9.97
N VAL A 62 5.48 -6.50 -10.54
CA VAL A 62 4.39 -5.61 -10.13
C VAL A 62 3.37 -5.49 -11.26
N TYR A 63 2.09 -5.62 -10.91
CA TYR A 63 0.97 -5.41 -11.83
C TYR A 63 0.10 -4.26 -11.30
N PHE A 64 -0.15 -3.26 -12.15
CA PHE A 64 -1.00 -2.13 -11.80
C PHE A 64 -2.42 -2.35 -12.31
N HIS A 65 -3.39 -2.25 -11.42
CA HIS A 65 -4.81 -2.24 -11.76
C HIS A 65 -5.32 -0.79 -11.72
N VAL A 66 -5.49 -0.18 -12.89
CA VAL A 66 -6.09 1.15 -13.00
C VAL A 66 -7.61 0.99 -13.04
N ILE A 67 -8.29 1.48 -12.00
CA ILE A 67 -9.75 1.49 -11.93
C ILE A 67 -10.21 2.92 -12.15
N CYS A 68 -10.69 3.22 -13.36
CA CYS A 68 -11.13 4.54 -13.78
C CYS A 68 -12.59 4.50 -14.26
N VAL A 69 -13.28 5.64 -14.14
CA VAL A 69 -14.64 5.82 -14.67
C VAL A 69 -14.61 6.02 -16.18
N ASP A 70 -13.64 6.78 -16.67
CA ASP A 70 -13.37 7.04 -18.07
C ASP A 70 -11.87 7.27 -18.32
N GLN A 71 -11.47 7.51 -19.56
CA GLN A 71 -10.06 7.70 -19.97
C GLN A 71 -9.58 9.16 -19.81
N THR A 72 -10.13 9.90 -18.86
CA THR A 72 -9.66 11.25 -18.51
C THR A 72 -9.00 11.26 -17.14
N ILE A 73 -8.10 12.22 -16.92
CA ILE A 73 -7.45 12.41 -15.61
C ILE A 73 -8.49 12.64 -14.52
N ALA A 74 -9.54 13.41 -14.81
CA ALA A 74 -10.64 13.65 -13.88
C ALA A 74 -11.45 12.38 -13.57
N GLY A 75 -11.55 11.45 -14.54
CA GLY A 75 -12.16 10.13 -14.37
C GLY A 75 -11.26 9.10 -13.68
N GLY A 76 -10.06 9.50 -13.23
CA GLY A 76 -9.10 8.63 -12.55
C GLY A 76 -8.23 7.80 -13.49
N TYR A 77 -8.20 8.13 -14.79
CA TYR A 77 -7.26 7.51 -15.72
C TYR A 77 -5.84 7.96 -15.42
N ILE A 78 -4.92 7.00 -15.45
CA ILE A 78 -3.49 7.22 -15.24
C ILE A 78 -2.77 6.67 -16.47
N SER A 79 -1.84 7.44 -17.02
CA SER A 79 -1.09 7.02 -18.20
C SER A 79 0.03 6.04 -17.85
N ASP A 80 0.47 5.26 -18.83
CA ASP A 80 1.62 4.35 -18.65
C ASP A 80 2.91 5.10 -18.25
N SER A 81 3.07 6.34 -18.71
CA SER A 81 4.19 7.21 -18.29
C SER A 81 4.14 7.58 -16.81
N ASP A 82 2.96 7.79 -16.25
CA ASP A 82 2.80 8.09 -14.82
C ASP A 82 3.10 6.85 -13.98
N ILE A 83 2.65 5.67 -14.43
CA ILE A 83 2.97 4.38 -13.80
C ILE A 83 4.48 4.12 -13.83
N THR A 84 5.12 4.39 -14.97
CA THR A 84 6.58 4.25 -15.12
C THR A 84 7.31 5.18 -14.16
N THR A 85 6.84 6.41 -14.01
CA THR A 85 7.38 7.36 -13.02
C THR A 85 7.28 6.80 -11.60
N GLN A 86 6.16 6.19 -11.23
CA GLN A 86 5.98 5.57 -9.92
C GLN A 86 6.92 4.37 -9.70
N ILE A 87 7.14 3.53 -10.72
CA ILE A 87 8.10 2.42 -10.66
C ILE A 87 9.52 2.93 -10.39
N ASN A 88 9.90 4.05 -11.00
CA ASN A 88 11.21 4.65 -10.76
C ASN A 88 11.38 5.12 -9.31
N VAL A 89 10.34 5.73 -8.72
CA VAL A 89 10.35 6.12 -7.30
C VAL A 89 10.49 4.91 -6.38
N LEU A 90 9.76 3.83 -6.65
CA LEU A 90 9.87 2.58 -5.87
C LEU A 90 11.26 1.96 -6.00
N THR A 91 11.81 1.92 -7.21
CA THR A 91 13.14 1.36 -7.47
C THR A 91 14.22 2.13 -6.72
N LEU A 92 14.20 3.47 -6.78
CA LEU A 92 15.19 4.32 -6.12
C LEU A 92 15.09 4.24 -4.59
N SER A 93 13.87 4.33 -4.04
CA SER A 93 13.66 4.31 -2.59
C SER A 93 14.08 2.98 -1.95
N LEU A 94 13.81 1.86 -2.60
CA LEU A 94 14.19 0.53 -2.09
C LEU A 94 15.69 0.25 -2.20
N ILE A 95 16.41 0.89 -3.12
CA ILE A 95 17.86 0.73 -3.30
C ILE A 95 18.65 1.62 -2.33
N LEU A 96 18.17 2.84 -2.05
CA LEU A 96 18.92 3.86 -1.29
C LEU A 96 18.69 3.81 0.22
N TRP A 97 17.72 3.02 0.71
CA TRP A 97 17.43 2.90 2.14
C TRP A 97 18.53 2.31 3.05
N PRO A 98 19.56 1.58 2.59
CA PRO A 98 20.67 1.20 3.47
C PRO A 98 21.71 2.30 3.72
N LEU A 99 21.53 3.53 3.21
CA LEU A 99 22.51 4.63 3.32
C LEU A 99 22.10 5.78 4.27
N VAL A 100 21.01 5.64 5.05
CA VAL A 100 20.57 6.62 6.07
C VAL A 100 20.34 5.94 7.41
#